data_AF-A0A974SAD9-F1
#
_entry.id   AF-A0A974SAD9-F1
#
_cell.length_a   1.000
_cell.length_b   1.000
_cell.length_c   1.000
_cell.angle_alpha   90.00
_cell.angle_beta   90.00
_cell.angle_gamma   90.00
#
_symmetry.space_group_name_H-M   'P 1'
#
loop_
_entity.id
_entity.type
_entity.pdbx_description
1 polymer ?
#
loop_
_entity_poly.entity_id
_entity_poly.type
_entity_poly.pdbx_seq_one_letter_code
_entity_poly.pdbx_strand_id
1 'polypeptide(L)' 'MNLRLFADLGAQPIARDHPWLRGARATLSIDNLFDSRQEVRDGTGVTPISYQPDLLDPVGRSVKLTVRKLFF' A
#
# COMPACT_ATOMS: atom_id res chain seq x y z
N MET A 1 8.13 1.93 6.81
CA MET A 1 8.02 2.98 5.76
C MET A 1 7.04 2.51 4.69
N ASN A 2 6.26 3.42 4.10
CA ASN A 2 5.24 3.10 3.10
C ASN A 2 5.54 3.86 1.81
N LEU A 3 5.35 3.20 0.66
CA LEU A 3 5.53 3.78 -0.67
C LEU A 3 4.19 3.83 -1.38
N ARG A 4 3.85 4.97 -1.99
CA ARG A 4 2.65 5.11 -2.82
C ARG A 4 3.00 5.81 -4.13
N LEU A 5 2.64 5.17 -5.24
CA LEU A 5 2.75 5.68 -6.59
C LEU A 5 1.36 5.80 -7.21
N PHE A 6 1.12 6.86 -7.97
CA PHE A 6 -0.14 7.04 -8.69
C PHE A 6 0.13 7.57 -10.10
N ALA A 7 -0.76 7.22 -11.02
CA ALA A 7 -0.72 7.68 -12.39
C ALA A 7 -2.13 8.02 -12.89
N ASP A 8 -2.29 9.24 -13.39
CA ASP A 8 -3.47 9.66 -14.14
C ASP A 8 -3.33 9.22 -15.59
N LEU A 9 -3.81 8.01 -15.89
CA LEU A 9 -3.60 7.35 -17.19
C LEU A 9 -4.22 8.16 -18.33
N GLY A 10 -5.35 8.84 -18.09
CA GLY A 10 -6.00 9.69 -19.08
C GLY A 10 -5.24 10.97 -19.44
N ALA A 11 -4.29 11.41 -18.61
CA ALA A 11 -3.44 12.58 -18.86
C ALA A 11 -2.14 12.21 -19.57
N GLN A 12 -1.83 10.92 -19.72
CA GLN A 12 -0.62 10.47 -20.38
C GLN A 12 -0.77 10.42 -21.90
N PRO A 13 0.33 10.61 -22.67
CA PRO A 13 0.30 10.53 -24.13
C PRO A 13 -0.33 9.23 -24.67
N ILE A 14 -0.14 8.12 -23.95
CA ILE A 14 -0.69 6.79 -24.29
C ILE A 14 -2.23 6.76 -24.35
N ALA A 15 -2.92 7.69 -23.68
CA ALA A 15 -4.38 7.79 -23.74
C ALA A 15 -4.92 8.30 -25.09
N ARG A 16 -4.05 8.86 -25.94
CA ARG A 16 -4.40 9.23 -27.32
C ARG A 16 -4.67 7.98 -28.16
N ASP A 17 -3.78 7.00 -28.06
CA ASP A 17 -3.88 5.72 -28.78
C ASP A 17 -4.85 4.75 -28.09
N HIS A 18 -5.07 4.94 -26.78
CA HIS A 18 -5.96 4.12 -25.96
C HIS A 18 -7.04 4.97 -25.26
N PRO A 19 -8.15 5.31 -25.96
CA PRO A 19 -9.24 6.12 -25.44
C PRO A 19 -9.86 5.62 -24.12
N TRP A 20 -9.81 4.31 -23.90
CA TRP A 20 -10.33 3.67 -22.68
C TRP A 20 -9.54 4.08 -21.42
N LEU A 21 -8.34 4.65 -21.56
CA LEU A 21 -7.57 5.20 -20.44
C LEU A 21 -8.07 6.59 -19.99
N ARG A 22 -8.88 7.29 -20.79
CA ARG A 22 -9.44 8.59 -20.39
C ARG A 22 -10.28 8.45 -19.13
N GLY A 23 -10.05 9.31 -18.14
CA GLY A 23 -10.73 9.20 -16.83
C GLY A 23 -10.34 7.97 -16.00
N ALA A 24 -9.30 7.22 -16.40
CA ALA A 24 -8.72 6.15 -15.59
C ALA A 24 -7.53 6.65 -14.76
N ARG A 25 -7.44 6.17 -13.52
CA ARG A 25 -6.33 6.39 -12.59
C ARG A 25 -5.88 5.04 -12.03
N ALA A 26 -4.57 4.82 -12.01
CA ALA A 26 -3.97 3.68 -11.32
C ALA A 26 -3.22 4.16 -10.07
N THR A 27 -3.22 3.36 -9.01
CA THR A 27 -2.46 3.61 -7.79
C THR A 27 -1.87 2.31 -7.29
N LEU A 28 -0.57 2.32 -7.06
CA LEU A 28 0.18 1.23 -6.44
C LEU A 28 0.62 1.70 -5.05
N SER A 29 0.21 0.97 -4.01
CA SER A 29 0.65 1.21 -2.64
C SER A 29 1.39 -0.02 -2.14
N ILE A 30 2.55 0.21 -1.53
CA ILE A 30 3.33 -0.81 -0.83
C ILE A 30 3.44 -0.35 0.62
N ASP A 31 2.77 -1.06 1.50
CA ASP A 31 2.85 -0.84 2.93
C ASP A 31 3.93 -1.75 3.52
N ASN A 32 4.69 -1.22 4.47
CA ASN A 32 5.80 -1.92 5.10
C ASN A 32 6.92 -2.36 4.12
N LEU A 33 7.43 -1.40 3.33
CA LEU A 33 8.45 -1.65 2.28
C LEU A 33 9.74 -2.33 2.80
N PHE A 34 10.13 -2.02 4.04
CA PHE A 34 11.35 -2.55 4.69
C PHE A 34 11.07 -3.61 5.76
N ASP A 35 9.86 -4.18 5.79
CA ASP A 35 9.46 -5.22 6.75
C ASP A 35 9.82 -4.89 8.21
N SER A 36 9.58 -3.64 8.60
CA SER A 36 9.78 -3.18 9.97
C SER A 36 8.67 -3.74 10.85
N ARG A 37 8.99 -4.73 11.68
CA ARG A 37 8.12 -5.16 12.77
C ARG A 37 8.27 -4.20 13.94
N GLN A 38 7.16 -3.81 14.53
CA GLN A 38 7.16 -2.97 15.73
C GLN A 38 7.62 -3.84 16.92
N GLU A 39 8.90 -3.73 17.32
CA GLU A 39 9.36 -4.31 18.58
C GLU A 39 8.91 -3.40 19.73
N VAL A 40 7.86 -3.81 20.46
CA VAL A 40 7.49 -3.19 21.73
C VAL A 40 8.16 -3.97 22.86
N ARG A 41 9.10 -3.33 23.55
CA ARG A 41 9.73 -3.86 24.77
C ARG A 41 9.29 -2.98 25.95
N ASP A 42 8.76 -3.59 27.02
CA ASP A 42 8.53 -2.90 28.30
C ASP A 42 9.88 -2.46 28.93
N GLY A 43 9.86 -1.51 29.86
CA GLY A 43 11.02 -1.06 30.64
C GLY A 43 11.67 -2.15 31.50
N THR A 44 11.06 -3.33 31.61
CA THR A 44 11.62 -4.54 32.24
C THR A 44 12.18 -5.57 31.25
N GLY A 45 12.13 -5.28 29.93
CA GLY A 45 12.59 -6.18 28.87
C GLY A 45 11.60 -7.29 28.48
N VAL A 46 10.42 -7.34 29.11
CA VAL A 46 9.35 -8.32 28.82
C VAL A 46 8.42 -7.76 27.74
N THR A 47 8.11 -8.54 26.71
CA THR A 47 7.12 -8.16 25.69
C THR A 47 5.70 -8.31 26.28
N PRO A 48 4.87 -7.25 26.34
CA PRO A 48 3.51 -7.34 26.86
C PRO A 48 2.68 -8.37 26.08
N ILE A 49 1.83 -9.15 26.78
CA ILE A 49 1.00 -10.24 26.20
C ILE A 49 0.19 -9.77 24.97
N SER A 50 -0.26 -8.52 24.96
CA SER A 50 -1.05 -7.89 23.89
C SER A 50 -0.27 -7.58 22.60
N TYR A 51 1.06 -7.69 22.62
CA TYR A 51 1.95 -7.56 21.46
C TYR A 51 2.68 -8.87 21.13
N GLN A 52 2.23 -10.00 21.69
CA GLN A 52 2.77 -11.30 21.29
C GLN A 52 2.51 -11.52 19.80
N PRO A 53 3.55 -11.83 19.00
CA PRO A 53 3.45 -11.94 17.54
C PRO A 53 2.47 -13.03 17.08
N ASP A 54 2.08 -13.95 17.96
CA ASP A 54 1.12 -15.02 17.66
C ASP A 54 -0.35 -14.58 17.73
N LEU A 55 -0.65 -13.37 18.25
CA LEU A 55 -2.02 -12.83 18.38
C LEU A 55 -2.31 -11.63 17.45
N LEU A 56 -1.28 -11.06 16.81
CA LEU A 56 -1.41 -10.02 15.80
C LEU A 56 -1.11 -10.64 14.44
N ASP A 57 -2.11 -10.67 13.56
CA ASP A 57 -1.94 -11.05 12.16
C ASP A 57 -0.76 -10.22 11.61
N PRO A 58 0.34 -10.84 11.16
CA PRO A 58 1.55 -10.11 10.83
C PRO A 58 1.21 -9.12 9.72
N VAL A 59 1.17 -7.83 10.06
CA VAL A 59 1.08 -6.74 9.09
C VAL A 59 2.45 -6.64 8.42
N GLY A 60 2.80 -7.68 7.67
CA GLY A 60 4.01 -7.76 6.88
C GLY A 60 3.94 -6.81 5.68
N ARG A 61 4.64 -7.16 4.61
CA ARG A 61 4.60 -6.38 3.37
C ARG A 61 3.27 -6.57 2.64
N SER A 62 2.50 -5.49 2.49
CA SER A 62 1.27 -5.50 1.70
C SER A 62 1.46 -4.71 0.41
N VAL A 63 1.05 -5.29 -0.71
CA VAL A 63 1.07 -4.63 -2.02
C VAL A 63 -0.37 -4.50 -2.51
N LYS A 64 -0.80 -3.26 -2.77
CA LYS A 64 -2.16 -2.95 -3.22
C LYS A 64 -2.12 -2.22 -4.55
N LEU A 65 -2.70 -2.82 -5.57
CA LEU A 65 -3.00 -2.17 -6.84
C LEU A 65 -4.47 -1.75 -6.87
N THR A 66 -4.73 -0.48 -7.16
CA THR A 66 -6.09 0.07 -7.29
C THR A 66 -6.21 0.74 -8.65
N VAL A 67 -7.25 0.37 -9.41
CA VAL A 67 -7.63 1.01 -10.66
C VAL A 67 -8.99 1.65 -10.49
N ARG A 68 -9.10 2.94 -10.81
CA ARG A 68 -10.35 3.70 -10.77
C ARG A 68 -10.66 4.23 -12.16
N LYS A 69 -11.90 4.06 -12.61
CA LYS A 69 -12.41 4.57 -13.88
C LYS A 69 -13.62 5.44 -13.64
N LEU A 70 -13.59 6.66 -14.16
CA LEU A 70 -14.76 7.53 -14.24
C LEU A 70 -15.49 7.27 -15.56
N PHE A 71 -16.80 7.09 -15.49
CA PHE A 71 -17.69 6.95 -16.63
C PHE A 71 -18.51 8.24 -16.73
N PHE A 72 -18.51 8.85 -17.91
CA PHE A 72 -19.22 10.09 -18.25
C PHE A 72 -19.73 10.01 -19.68
#